data_AF-A0A1M7DMR1-F1
#
_entry.id   AF-A0A1M7DMR1-F1
#
_cell.length_a   1.000
_cell.length_b   1.000
_cell.length_c   1.000
_cell.angle_alpha   90.00
_cell.angle_beta   90.00
_cell.angle_gamma   90.00
#
_symmetry.space_group_name_H-M   'P 1'
#
loop_
_entity.id
_entity.type
_entity.pdbx_description
1 polymer ?
#
loop_
_entity_poly.entity_id
_entity_poly.type
_entity_poly.pdbx_seq_one_letter_code
_entity_poly.pdbx_strand_id
1 'polypeptide(L)'
;MKILKIIAGYILLFFTGFITLATVKVFFTSFMDASVEFQKSKSDGVAYFLGGMVVIVLAVLLIKFLWKTGNKLIGKQKNASLDSIDDIGKVES
;
A
#
# COMPACT_ATOMS: atom_id res chain seq x y z
N MET A 1 -6.29 19.09 13.49
CA MET A 1 -5.27 18.22 12.82
C MET A 1 -5.54 16.71 12.93
N LYS A 2 -6.30 16.24 13.93
CA LYS A 2 -6.60 14.81 14.14
C LYS A 2 -7.39 14.17 12.96
N ILE A 3 -8.54 14.76 12.62
CA ILE A 3 -9.41 14.35 11.48
C ILE A 3 -8.67 14.36 10.13
N LEU A 4 -7.81 15.34 9.87
CA LEU A 4 -7.03 15.43 8.63
C LEU A 4 -6.12 14.21 8.43
N LYS A 5 -5.54 13.66 9.51
CA LYS A 5 -4.69 12.46 9.45
C LYS A 5 -5.49 11.18 9.16
N ILE A 6 -6.75 11.12 9.62
CA ILE A 6 -7.66 10.01 9.31
C ILE A 6 -8.05 10.03 7.84
N ILE A 7 -8.46 11.19 7.32
CA ILE A 7 -8.79 11.37 5.90
C ILE A 7 -7.58 11.03 5.03
N ALA A 8 -6.39 11.53 5.38
CA ALA A 8 -5.14 11.20 4.69
C ALA A 8 -4.83 9.70 4.73
N GLY A 9 -5.10 9.01 5.84
CA GLY A 9 -4.94 7.56 5.97
C GLY A 9 -5.86 6.78 5.02
N TYR A 10 -7.14 7.15 4.92
CA TYR A 10 -8.08 6.53 3.98
C TYR A 10 -7.72 6.80 2.52
N ILE A 11 -7.32 8.03 2.19
CA ILE A 11 -6.83 8.39 0.85
C ILE A 11 -5.60 7.53 0.51
N LEU A 12 -4.66 7.40 1.44
CA LEU A 12 -3.46 6.58 1.26
C LEU A 12 -3.81 5.12 0.96
N LEU A 13 -4.76 4.53 1.71
CA LEU A 13 -5.22 3.15 1.49
C LEU A 13 -5.93 3.00 0.13
N PHE A 14 -6.75 3.98 -0.26
CA PHE A 14 -7.41 3.99 -1.57
C PHE A 14 -6.39 3.97 -2.72
N PHE A 15 -5.39 4.86 -2.68
CA PHE A 15 -4.31 4.88 -3.66
C PHE A 15 -3.46 3.61 -3.62
N THR A 16 -3.23 3.04 -2.43
CA THR A 16 -2.50 1.76 -2.29
C THR A 16 -3.25 0.63 -2.99
N GLY A 17 -4.58 0.60 -2.89
CA GLY A 17 -5.42 -0.34 -3.64
C GLY A 17 -5.27 -0.17 -5.15
N PHE A 18 -5.30 1.08 -5.64
CA PHE A 18 -5.10 1.39 -7.06
C PHE A 18 -3.72 0.96 -7.58
N ILE A 19 -2.67 1.27 -6.81
CA ILE A 19 -1.29 0.86 -7.13
C ILE A 19 -1.20 -0.66 -7.18
N THR A 20 -1.82 -1.37 -6.24
CA THR A 20 -1.83 -2.84 -6.21
C THR A 20 -2.47 -3.42 -7.47
N LEU A 21 -3.62 -2.90 -7.90
CA LEU A 21 -4.27 -3.32 -9.15
C LEU A 21 -3.40 -3.05 -10.38
N ALA A 22 -2.76 -1.88 -10.44
CA ALA A 22 -1.84 -1.54 -11.52
C ALA A 22 -0.63 -2.49 -11.54
N THR A 23 -0.04 -2.79 -10.38
CA THR A 23 1.08 -3.74 -10.24
C THR A 23 0.69 -5.14 -10.69
N VAL A 24 -0.50 -5.62 -10.34
CA VAL A 24 -1.01 -6.93 -10.81
C VAL A 24 -1.14 -6.94 -12.33
N LYS A 25 -1.70 -5.89 -12.93
CA LYS A 25 -1.80 -5.79 -14.40
C LYS A 25 -0.44 -5.83 -15.07
N VAL A 26 0.52 -5.04 -14.57
CA VAL A 26 1.89 -5.00 -15.09
C VAL A 26 2.59 -6.35 -14.95
N PHE A 27 2.37 -7.04 -13.83
CA PHE A 27 2.91 -8.39 -13.61
C PHE A 27 2.40 -9.37 -14.68
N PHE A 28 1.10 -9.37 -14.98
CA PHE A 28 0.54 -10.24 -16.03
C PHE A 28 1.12 -9.93 -17.41
N THR A 29 1.26 -8.65 -17.78
CA THR A 29 1.84 -8.29 -19.07
C THR A 29 3.30 -8.69 -19.16
N SER A 30 4.10 -8.38 -18.13
CA SER A 30 5.53 -8.73 -18.11
C SER A 30 5.77 -10.25 -18.08
N PHE A 31 4.86 -11.02 -17.46
CA PHE A 31 4.94 -12.48 -17.49
C PHE A 31 4.66 -13.05 -18.88
N MET A 32 3.65 -12.53 -19.58
CA MET A 32 3.38 -12.93 -20.97
C MET A 32 4.55 -12.57 -21.88
N ASP A 33 5.09 -11.35 -21.78
CA ASP A 33 6.22 -10.90 -22.58
C ASP A 33 7.47 -11.75 -22.30
N ALA A 34 7.77 -12.03 -21.03
CA ALA A 34 8.90 -12.89 -20.67
C ALA A 34 8.75 -14.32 -21.22
N SER A 35 7.52 -14.87 -21.24
CA SER A 35 7.27 -16.19 -21.82
C SER A 35 7.48 -16.22 -23.33
N VAL A 36 7.16 -15.14 -24.04
CA VAL A 36 7.41 -15.00 -25.48
C VAL A 36 8.90 -14.81 -25.75
N GLU A 37 9.58 -13.99 -24.95
CA GLU A 37 11.00 -13.69 -25.13
C GLU A 37 11.91 -14.90 -24.81
N PHE A 38 11.51 -15.74 -23.84
CA PHE A 38 12.23 -16.99 -23.51
C PHE A 38 12.32 -17.97 -24.70
N GLN A 39 11.38 -17.90 -25.64
CA GLN A 39 11.43 -18.71 -26.87
C GLN A 39 12.41 -18.13 -27.90
N LYS A 40 12.70 -16.83 -27.85
CA LYS A 40 13.60 -16.13 -28.78
C LYS A 40 15.06 -16.13 -28.33
N SER A 41 15.31 -15.87 -27.05
CA SER A 41 16.67 -15.70 -26.51
C SER A 41 16.71 -16.03 -25.03
N LYS A 42 17.47 -17.07 -24.65
CA LYS A 42 17.57 -17.52 -23.25
C LYS A 42 18.27 -16.50 -22.34
N SER A 43 19.24 -15.74 -22.86
CA SER A 43 19.96 -14.72 -22.07
C SER A 43 19.07 -13.51 -21.76
N ASP A 44 18.29 -13.06 -22.72
CA ASP A 44 17.38 -11.93 -22.55
C ASP A 44 16.21 -12.30 -21.64
N GLY A 45 15.67 -13.53 -21.78
CA GLY A 45 14.64 -14.05 -20.89
C GLY A 45 15.07 -14.06 -19.41
N VAL A 46 16.32 -14.43 -19.11
CA VAL A 46 16.86 -14.40 -17.73
C VAL A 46 16.98 -12.97 -17.20
N ALA A 47 17.42 -12.01 -18.02
CA ALA A 47 17.51 -10.61 -17.63
C ALA A 47 16.13 -10.01 -17.31
N TYR A 48 15.12 -10.29 -18.15
CA TYR A 48 13.74 -9.88 -17.90
C TYR A 48 13.17 -10.53 -16.63
N PHE A 49 13.47 -11.81 -16.41
CA PHE A 49 13.00 -12.52 -15.22
C PHE A 49 13.58 -11.92 -13.94
N LEU A 50 14.91 -11.71 -13.88
CA LEU A 50 15.57 -11.11 -12.72
C LEU A 50 15.12 -9.66 -12.49
N GLY A 51 15.05 -8.85 -13.54
CA GLY A 51 14.57 -7.47 -13.46
C GLY A 51 13.13 -7.40 -12.96
N GLY A 52 12.25 -8.25 -13.50
CA GLY A 52 10.87 -8.37 -13.06
C GLY A 52 10.76 -8.79 -11.59
N MET A 53 11.56 -9.77 -11.16
CA MET A 53 11.56 -10.25 -9.78
C MET A 53 11.93 -9.15 -8.78
N VAL A 54 12.94 -8.32 -9.11
CA VAL A 54 13.33 -7.16 -8.27
C VAL A 54 12.19 -6.14 -8.17
N VAL A 55 11.54 -5.80 -9.29
CA VAL A 55 10.42 -4.84 -9.31
C VAL A 55 9.25 -5.34 -8.48
N ILE A 56 8.92 -6.64 -8.56
CA ILE A 56 7.86 -7.25 -7.75
C ILE A 56 8.18 -7.16 -6.27
N VAL A 57 9.41 -7.50 -5.87
CA VAL A 57 9.84 -7.43 -4.46
C VAL A 57 9.72 -5.99 -3.95
N LEU A 58 10.19 -5.01 -4.71
CA LEU A 58 10.08 -3.59 -4.36
C LEU A 58 8.62 -3.15 -4.26
N ALA A 59 7.76 -3.55 -5.20
CA ALA A 59 6.33 -3.23 -5.16
C ALA A 59 5.64 -3.83 -3.93
N VAL A 60 5.93 -5.09 -3.58
CA VAL A 60 5.39 -5.75 -2.39
C VAL A 60 5.83 -5.04 -1.11
N LEU A 61 7.11 -4.65 -1.01
CA LEU A 61 7.63 -3.88 0.13
C LEU A 61 6.94 -2.52 0.25
N LEU A 62 6.72 -1.85 -0.89
CA LEU A 62 6.08 -0.54 -0.95
C LEU A 62 4.60 -0.62 -0.55
N ILE A 63 3.85 -1.60 -1.06
CA ILE A 63 2.45 -1.87 -0.66
C ILE A 63 2.39 -2.15 0.85
N LYS A 64 3.27 -3.02 1.37
CA LYS A 64 3.33 -3.33 2.81
C LYS A 64 3.62 -2.09 3.65
N PHE A 65 4.52 -1.22 3.19
CA PHE A 65 4.84 0.04 3.86
C PHE A 65 3.66 1.02 3.85
N LEU A 66 2.99 1.20 2.71
CA LEU A 66 1.84 2.08 2.58
C LEU A 66 0.65 1.59 3.42
N TRP A 67 0.37 0.28 3.38
CA TRP A 67 -0.68 -0.34 4.19
C TRP A 67 -0.41 -0.15 5.69
N LYS A 68 0.82 -0.42 6.14
CA LYS A 68 1.23 -0.20 7.53
C LYS A 68 1.11 1.27 7.93
N THR A 69 1.48 2.19 7.04
CA THR A 69 1.43 3.63 7.30
C THR A 69 -0.01 4.15 7.36
N GLY A 70 -0.87 3.73 6.43
CA GLY A 70 -2.30 4.06 6.42
C GLY A 70 -3.00 3.57 7.69
N ASN A 71 -2.79 2.31 8.05
CA ASN A 71 -3.34 1.75 9.28
C ASN A 71 -2.78 2.41 10.54
N LYS A 72 -1.51 2.83 10.55
CA LYS A 72 -0.92 3.57 11.68
C LYS A 72 -1.51 4.96 11.82
N LEU A 73 -1.83 5.64 10.71
CA LEU A 73 -2.48 6.95 10.71
C LEU A 73 -3.92 6.89 11.25
N ILE A 74 -4.66 5.83 10.89
CA ILE A 74 -6.04 5.60 11.34
C ILE A 74 -6.06 5.06 12.79
N GLY A 75 -5.23 4.06 13.09
CA GLY A 75 -5.22 3.34 14.37
C GLY A 75 -4.63 4.11 15.55
N LYS A 76 -3.64 4.99 15.33
CA LYS A 76 -3.12 5.86 16.41
C LYS A 76 -4.15 6.83 16.98
N GLN A 77 -5.28 7.05 16.30
CA GLN A 77 -6.34 7.94 16.77
C GLN A 77 -7.46 7.22 17.50
N LYS A 78 -7.70 5.92 17.25
CA LYS A 78 -8.71 5.14 17.97
C LYS A 78 -8.49 5.14 19.49
N ASN A 79 -7.24 5.30 19.94
CA ASN A 79 -6.87 5.36 21.36
C ASN A 79 -6.73 6.80 21.91
N ALA A 80 -7.02 7.84 21.13
CA ALA A 80 -6.66 9.23 21.48
C ALA A 80 -7.82 10.25 21.47
N SER A 81 -9.07 9.81 21.37
CA SER A 81 -10.24 10.59 21.81
C SER A 81 -11.53 9.77 21.74
N LEU A 82 -11.87 9.12 22.84
CA LEU A 82 -13.24 9.14 23.35
C LEU A 82 -13.33 10.01 24.64
N ASP A 83 -12.34 10.86 24.89
CA ASP A 83 -12.29 11.77 26.05
C ASP A 83 -12.73 13.21 25.72
N SER A 84 -13.67 13.43 24.79
CA SER A 84 -14.19 14.79 24.63
C SER A 84 -15.61 14.79 24.09
N ILE A 85 -16.57 14.82 25.03
CA ILE A 85 -17.69 15.77 25.14
C ILE A 85 -18.50 15.47 26.41
N ASP A 86 -18.46 14.24 26.93
CA ASP A 86 -19.26 13.82 28.11
C ASP A 86 -18.64 14.16 29.49
N ASP A 87 -17.38 14.60 29.56
CA ASP A 87 -16.71 14.97 30.82
C ASP A 87 -16.77 16.48 31.15
N ILE A 88 -17.45 17.29 30.33
CA ILE A 88 -17.60 18.75 30.53
C ILE A 88 -18.81 19.09 31.42
N GLY A 89 -19.14 18.23 32.39
CA GLY A 89 -20.33 18.42 33.24
C GLY A 89 -20.37 17.69 34.58
N LYS A 90 -19.27 17.05 35.02
CA LYS A 90 -19.24 16.24 36.25
C LYS A 90 -18.35 16.80 37.37
N VAL A 91 -18.12 18.11 37.39
CA VAL A 91 -17.39 18.76 38.49
C VAL A 91 -18.25 19.82 39.17
N GLU A 92 -19.47 19.47 39.54
CA GLU A 92 -20.21 20.15 40.62
C GLU A 92 -21.02 19.11 41.41
N SER A 93 -20.47 18.68 42.54
CA SER A 93 -21.18 18.30 43.77
C SER A 93 -20.20 18.14 44.92
#